data_AF-A0A6I3G105-F1
#
_entry.id   AF-A0A6I3G105-F1
#
_cell.length_a   1.000
_cell.length_b   1.000
_cell.length_c   1.000
_cell.angle_alpha   90.00
_cell.angle_beta   90.00
_cell.angle_gamma   90.00
#
_symmetry.space_group_name_H-M   'P 1'
#
loop_
_entity.id
_entity.type
_entity.pdbx_description
1 polymer ?
#
loop_
_entity_poly.entity_id
_entity_poly.type
_entity_poly.pdbx_seq_one_letter_code
_entity_poly.pdbx_strand_id
1 'polypeptide(L)' 'MKIYLNGVEVEATENESVGTFLLKRRQQVLRKTRFNDQPRGMFCGIGVCFDCIVTIDDIANQRACITQLRSGMRIEVTS' A
#
# COMPACT_ATOMS: atom_id res chain seq x y z
N MET A 1 -2.13 14.85 -6.74
CA MET A 1 -3.31 14.18 -7.35
C MET A 1 -4.21 13.56 -6.28
N LYS A 2 -5.48 13.30 -6.59
CA LYS A 2 -6.44 12.67 -5.66
C LYS A 2 -6.46 11.15 -5.85
N ILE A 3 -6.49 10.42 -4.75
CA ILE A 3 -6.67 8.96 -4.68
C ILE A 3 -7.58 8.61 -3.48
N TYR A 4 -7.95 7.34 -3.33
CA TYR A 4 -8.74 6.85 -2.20
C TYR A 4 -7.91 5.88 -1.37
N LEU A 5 -7.79 6.13 -0.07
CA LEU A 5 -7.17 5.23 0.91
C LEU A 5 -8.23 4.79 1.92
N ASN A 6 -8.52 3.49 1.99
CA ASN A 6 -9.56 2.93 2.86
C ASN A 6 -10.91 3.68 2.71
N GLY A 7 -11.31 3.88 1.45
CA GLY A 7 -12.50 4.68 1.08
C GLY A 7 -12.40 6.21 1.28
N VAL A 8 -11.34 6.74 1.89
CA VAL A 8 -11.18 8.19 2.13
C VAL A 8 -10.38 8.86 1.02
N GLU A 9 -10.91 9.93 0.43
CA GLU A 9 -10.18 10.73 -0.57
C GLU A 9 -9.01 11.46 0.09
N VAL A 10 -7.81 11.34 -0.50
CA VAL A 10 -6.58 11.93 0.01
C VAL A 10 -5.70 12.46 -1.12
N GLU A 11 -4.91 13.49 -0.81
CA GLU A 11 -3.89 13.98 -1.74
C GLU A 11 -2.64 13.09 -1.70
N ALA A 12 -2.12 12.79 -2.89
CA ALA A 12 -0.87 12.07 -3.11
C ALA A 12 0.06 12.89 -4.03
N THR A 13 1.37 12.70 -3.85
CA THR A 13 2.37 13.32 -4.73
C THR A 13 2.45 12.52 -6.02
N GLU A 14 2.60 13.19 -7.15
CA GLU A 14 2.86 12.50 -8.41
C GLU A 14 4.23 11.82 -8.39
N ASN A 15 4.42 10.82 -9.24
CA ASN A 15 5.69 10.13 -9.45
C ASN A 15 6.25 9.33 -8.26
N GLU A 16 5.46 9.06 -7.21
CA GLU A 16 5.85 8.15 -6.13
C GLU A 16 5.13 6.79 -6.21
N SER A 17 5.73 5.77 -5.58
CA SER A 17 5.07 4.47 -5.43
C SER A 17 4.04 4.50 -4.30
N VAL A 18 3.10 3.56 -4.34
CA VAL A 18 2.10 3.34 -3.28
C VAL A 18 2.79 3.14 -1.93
N GLY A 19 3.92 2.41 -1.91
CA GLY A 19 4.71 2.17 -0.71
C GLY A 19 5.28 3.46 -0.10
N THR A 20 5.85 4.35 -0.93
CA THR A 20 6.36 5.65 -0.47
C THR A 20 5.24 6.51 0.11
N PHE A 21 4.09 6.55 -0.56
CA PHE A 21 2.91 7.27 -0.09
C PHE A 21 2.41 6.76 1.28
N LEU A 22 2.32 5.44 1.45
CA LEU A 22 1.92 4.83 2.72
C LEU A 22 2.94 5.08 3.85
N LEU A 23 4.25 5.03 3.53
CA LEU A 23 5.32 5.34 4.49
C LEU A 23 5.25 6.79 4.98
N LYS A 24 5.03 7.76 4.08
CA LYS A 24 4.88 9.18 4.45
C LYS A 24 3.72 9.40 5.42
N ARG A 25 2.67 8.60 5.31
CA ARG A 25 1.49 8.61 6.20
C ARG A 25 1.67 7.78 7.47
N ARG A 26 2.87 7.26 7.73
CA ARG A 26 3.21 6.39 8.86
C ARG A 26 2.36 5.10 8.91
N GLN A 27 1.84 4.64 7.77
CA GLN A 27 1.16 3.36 7.68
C GLN A 27 2.21 2.23 7.66
N GLN A 28 2.49 1.67 8.83
CA GLN A 28 3.53 0.64 9.00
C GLN A 28 3.00 -0.78 8.78
N VAL A 29 1.77 -1.06 9.20
CA VAL A 29 1.13 -2.38 9.02
C VAL A 29 0.26 -2.31 7.77
N LEU A 30 0.61 -3.12 6.77
CA LEU A 30 -0.10 -3.20 5.50
C LEU A 30 -0.98 -4.44 5.40
N ARG A 31 -0.57 -5.50 6.09
CA ARG A 31 -1.29 -6.76 6.21
C ARG A 31 -0.86 -7.48 7.49
N LYS A 32 -1.56 -8.55 7.80
CA LYS A 32 -1.14 -9.55 8.79
C LYS A 32 -0.87 -10.90 8.12
N THR A 33 -0.02 -11.72 8.73
CA THR A 33 0.17 -13.11 8.27
C THR A 33 -1.06 -13.94 8.58
N ARG A 34 -1.44 -14.85 7.68
CA ARG A 34 -2.58 -15.76 7.86
C ARG A 34 -2.53 -16.54 9.17
N PHE A 35 -1.32 -16.93 9.59
CA PHE A 35 -1.09 -17.63 10.85
C PHE A 35 -0.47 -16.63 11.84
N ASN A 36 -1.00 -16.59 13.06
CA ASN A 36 -0.50 -15.79 14.18
C ASN A 36 -0.56 -14.27 14.02
N ASP A 37 -1.31 -13.75 13.03
CA ASP A 37 -1.61 -12.32 12.82
C ASP A 37 -0.39 -11.38 12.91
N GLN A 38 0.78 -11.84 12.46
CA GLN A 38 2.00 -11.06 12.57
C GLN A 38 1.94 -9.87 11.61
N PRO A 39 2.21 -8.64 12.07
CA PRO A 39 2.17 -7.47 11.22
C PRO A 39 3.26 -7.55 10.15
N ARG A 40 2.91 -7.11 8.94
CA ARG A 40 3.81 -7.00 7.80
C ARG A 40 3.61 -5.66 7.11
N GLY A 41 4.67 -5.15 6.52
CA GLY A 41 4.67 -3.85 5.86
C GLY A 41 5.87 -3.68 4.95
N MET A 42 6.31 -2.44 4.81
CA MET A 42 7.49 -2.13 4.00
C MET A 42 8.76 -2.70 4.63
N PHE A 43 9.47 -3.54 3.88
CA PHE A 43 10.75 -4.13 4.29
C PHE A 43 11.81 -4.00 3.20
N CYS A 44 11.73 -4.78 2.11
CA CYS A 44 12.78 -4.79 1.08
C CYS A 44 12.76 -3.59 0.13
N GLY A 45 11.61 -2.92 -0.07
CA GLY A 45 11.46 -1.82 -1.03
C GLY A 45 11.56 -2.20 -2.53
N ILE A 46 11.99 -3.41 -2.87
CA ILE A 46 12.34 -3.82 -4.25
C ILE A 46 11.41 -4.90 -4.84
N GLY A 47 10.32 -5.23 -4.16
CA GLY A 47 9.29 -6.13 -4.71
C GLY A 47 9.52 -7.64 -4.54
N VAL A 48 10.49 -8.07 -3.72
CA VAL A 48 10.85 -9.49 -3.55
C VAL A 48 10.26 -10.16 -2.31
N CYS A 49 10.00 -9.42 -1.23
CA CYS A 49 9.60 -10.00 0.07
C CYS A 49 8.09 -10.25 0.24
N PHE A 50 7.23 -9.64 -0.58
CA PHE A 50 5.76 -9.69 -0.46
C PHE A 50 5.16 -9.18 0.87
N ASP A 51 5.94 -8.53 1.74
CA ASP A 51 5.40 -7.99 2.99
C ASP A 51 4.59 -6.71 2.83
N CYS A 52 4.81 -5.99 1.73
CA CYS A 52 4.12 -4.74 1.41
C CYS A 52 2.84 -4.91 0.58
N ILE A 53 2.24 -6.10 0.55
CA ILE A 53 1.06 -6.30 -0.29
C ILE A 53 -0.17 -5.59 0.28
N VAL A 54 -0.93 -4.98 -0.61
CA VAL A 54 -2.20 -4.28 -0.37
C VAL A 54 -3.21 -4.66 -1.46
N THR A 55 -4.45 -4.19 -1.33
CA THR A 55 -5.43 -4.27 -2.42
C THR A 55 -5.46 -2.94 -3.16
N ILE A 56 -5.39 -2.97 -4.49
CA ILE A 56 -5.43 -1.80 -5.36
C ILE A 56 -6.48 -2.02 -6.43
N ASP A 57 -7.43 -1.09 -6.55
CA ASP A 57 -8.53 -1.15 -7.52
C ASP A 57 -9.22 -2.54 -7.52
N ASP A 58 -9.57 -3.03 -6.32
CA ASP A 58 -10.18 -4.34 -6.07
C ASP A 58 -9.32 -5.57 -6.41
N ILE A 59 -8.06 -5.35 -6.80
CA ILE A 59 -7.09 -6.42 -7.06
C ILE A 59 -6.21 -6.61 -5.82
N ALA A 60 -6.32 -7.78 -5.19
CA ALA A 60 -5.53 -8.14 -4.01
C ALA A 60 -4.06 -8.46 -4.34
N ASN A 61 -3.24 -8.57 -3.29
CA ASN A 61 -1.84 -9.01 -3.34
C ASN A 61 -0.92 -8.12 -4.20
N GLN A 62 -1.26 -6.84 -4.33
CA GLN A 62 -0.46 -5.88 -5.10
C GLN A 62 0.69 -5.35 -4.27
N ARG A 63 1.89 -5.32 -4.84
CA ARG A 63 3.12 -4.91 -4.13
C ARG A 63 3.22 -3.38 -4.06
N ALA A 64 2.86 -2.81 -2.92
CA ALA A 64 2.89 -1.35 -2.72
C ALA A 64 4.25 -0.72 -3.10
N CYS A 65 5.36 -1.38 -2.75
CA CYS A 65 6.69 -0.82 -2.93
C CYS A 65 7.07 -0.47 -4.38
N ILE A 66 6.53 -1.21 -5.36
CA ILE A 66 6.87 -1.04 -6.78
C ILE A 66 5.68 -0.61 -7.64
N THR A 67 4.46 -0.57 -7.07
CA THR A 67 3.30 -0.06 -7.79
C THR A 67 3.31 1.46 -7.79
N GLN A 68 3.29 2.06 -8.97
CA GLN A 68 3.24 3.50 -9.13
C GLN A 68 1.83 4.03 -8.81
N LEU A 69 1.75 5.14 -8.08
CA LEU A 69 0.48 5.81 -7.87
C LEU A 69 -0.07 6.41 -9.18
N ARG A 70 -1.40 6.46 -9.27
CA ARG A 70 -2.14 7.06 -10.38
C ARG A 70 -3.40 7.74 -9.85
N SER A 71 -3.82 8.82 -10.50
CA SER A 71 -5.01 9.57 -10.09
C SER A 71 -6.25 8.68 -10.05
N GLY A 72 -7.08 8.84 -9.03
CA GLY A 72 -8.29 8.04 -8.81
C GLY A 72 -8.05 6.61 -8.31
N MET A 73 -6.79 6.18 -8.10
CA MET A 73 -6.46 4.86 -7.56
C MET A 73 -7.15 4.63 -6.21
N ARG A 74 -7.67 3.42 -5.99
CA ARG A 74 -8.26 2.98 -4.71
C ARG A 74 -7.32 2.01 -4.03
N ILE A 75 -6.88 2.32 -2.82
CA ILE A 75 -5.94 1.50 -2.04
C ILE A 75 -6.64 1.10 -0.75
N GLU A 76 -6.69 -0.20 -0.50
CA GLU A 76 -7.23 -0.78 0.73
C GLU A 76 -6.10 -1.50 1.48
N VAL A 77 -5.95 -1.15 2.76
CA VAL A 77 -4.92 -1.68 3.65
C VAL A 77 -5.62 -2.48 4.75
N THR A 78 -5.39 -3.79 4.79
CA THR A 78 -5.98 -4.68 5.78
C THR A 78 -5.10 -4.72 7.03
N SER A 79 -5.15 -3.64 7.82
CA SER A 79 -4.49 -3.56 9.14
C SER A 79 -5.21 -4.38 10.21
#